data_AF-A0A524DVE6-F1
#
_entry.id   AF-A0A524DVE6-F1
#
_cell.length_a   1.000
_cell.length_b   1.000
_cell.length_c   1.000
_cell.angle_alpha   90.00
_cell.angle_beta   90.00
_cell.angle_gamma   90.00
#
_symmetry.space_group_name_H-M   'P 1'
#
loop_
_entity.id
_entity.type
_entity.pdbx_description
1 polymer ?
#
loop_
_entity_poly.entity_id
_entity_poly.type
_entity_poly.pdbx_seq_one_letter_code
_entity_poly.pdbx_strand_id
1 'polypeptide(L)' 'MKDAKQLIHELESRKDTLVQELKVLNEKESQSELNTQDSHQKYIIERELVEIMDRLTQYKFLMKT' A
#
# COMPACT_ATOMS: atom_id res chain seq x y z
N MET A 1 -8.20 -13.60 -20.06
CA MET A 1 -7.89 -13.25 -18.66
C MET A 1 -6.86 -12.15 -18.70
N LYS A 2 -7.08 -10.98 -18.08
CA LYS A 2 -5.97 -10.08 -17.77
C LYS A 2 -4.95 -10.91 -16.99
N ASP A 3 -3.70 -10.92 -17.43
CA ASP A 3 -2.68 -11.86 -16.97
C ASP A 3 -2.50 -11.68 -15.46
N ALA A 4 -2.70 -12.75 -14.67
CA ALA A 4 -2.60 -12.68 -13.21
C ALA A 4 -1.23 -12.10 -12.76
N LYS A 5 -0.19 -12.33 -13.57
CA LYS A 5 1.13 -11.73 -13.40
C LYS A 5 1.13 -10.21 -13.52
N GLN A 6 0.39 -9.67 -14.50
CA GLN A 6 0.26 -8.23 -14.67
C GLN A 6 -0.45 -7.61 -13.47
N LEU A 7 -1.53 -8.24 -13.00
CA LEU A 7 -2.26 -7.76 -11.82
C LEU A 7 -1.40 -7.78 -10.55
N ILE A 8 -0.61 -8.84 -10.35
CA ILE A 8 0.35 -8.91 -9.23
C ILE A 8 1.38 -7.79 -9.33
N HIS A 9 1.93 -7.55 -10.52
CA HIS A 9 2.90 -6.49 -10.72
C HIS A 9 2.31 -5.10 -10.44
N GLU A 10 1.06 -4.86 -10.85
CA GLU A 10 0.32 -3.63 -10.54
C GLU A 10 0.13 -3.46 -9.01
N LEU A 11 -0.22 -4.53 -8.30
CA LEU A 11 -0.37 -4.54 -6.84
C LEU A 11 0.96 -4.29 -6.13
N GLU A 12 2.05 -4.91 -6.58
CA GLU A 12 3.40 -4.70 -6.04
C GLU A 12 3.85 -3.24 -6.21
N SER A 13 3.65 -2.67 -7.41
CA SER A 13 3.97 -1.28 -7.71
C SER A 13 3.15 -0.30 -6.86
N ARG A 14 1.86 -0.58 -6.67
CA ARG A 14 0.99 0.25 -5.81
C ARG A 14 1.43 0.17 -4.35
N LYS A 15 1.76 -1.03 -3.83
CA LYS A 15 2.30 -1.21 -2.49
C LYS A 15 3.58 -0.40 -2.29
N ASP A 16 4.52 -0.45 -3.23
CA ASP A 16 5.77 0.32 -3.12
C ASP A 16 5.51 1.84 -3.11
N THR A 17 4.56 2.31 -3.93
CA THR A 17 4.14 3.72 -3.95
C THR A 17 3.55 4.15 -2.61
N LEU A 18 2.61 3.37 -2.07
CA LEU A 18 1.98 3.65 -0.78
C LEU A 18 2.99 3.65 0.38
N VAL A 19 4.00 2.77 0.34
CA VAL A 19 5.10 2.78 1.33
C VAL A 19 5.88 4.09 1.27
N GLN A 20 6.14 4.63 0.06
CA GLN A 20 6.82 5.93 -0.07
C GLN A 20 5.93 7.08 0.42
N GLU A 21 4.63 7.08 0.08
CA GLU A 21 3.68 8.08 0.59
C GLU A 21 3.60 8.06 2.12
N LEU A 22 3.54 6.86 2.72
CA LEU A 22 3.54 6.71 4.18
C LEU A 22 4.84 7.21 4.81
N LYS A 23 5.98 6.98 4.16
CA LYS A 23 7.29 7.47 4.63
C LYS A 23 7.32 8.99 4.70
N VAL A 24 6.82 9.68 3.68
CA VAL A 24 6.71 11.15 3.67
C VAL A 24 5.81 11.65 4.82
N LEU A 25 4.68 10.99 5.06
CA LEU A 25 3.79 11.34 6.17
C LEU A 25 4.44 11.10 7.54
N ASN A 26 5.20 10.00 7.70
CA ASN A 26 5.95 9.74 8.93
C ASN A 26 7.08 10.75 9.16
N GLU A 27 7.74 11.23 8.09
CA GLU A 27 8.73 12.31 8.19
C GLU A 27 8.07 13.61 8.66
N LYS A 28 6.92 13.98 8.10
CA LYS A 28 6.12 15.13 8.60
C LYS A 28 5.70 14.96 10.06
N GLU A 29 5.32 13.75 10.46
CA GLU A 29 4.96 13.43 11.86
C GLU A 29 6.13 13.71 12.80
N SER A 30 7.32 13.23 12.42
CA SER A 30 8.54 13.43 13.19
C SER A 30 8.92 14.90 13.35
N GLN A 31 8.51 15.74 12.39
CA GLN A 31 8.73 17.19 12.40
C GLN A 31 7.58 17.97 13.08
N SER A 32 6.56 17.28 13.59
CA SER A 32 5.32 17.89 14.13
C SER A 32 4.58 18.78 13.12
N GLU A 33 4.74 18.51 11.81
CA GLU A 33 4.10 19.25 10.71
C GLU A 33 2.78 18.60 10.25
N LEU A 34 2.31 17.58 10.98
CA LEU A 34 1.20 16.73 10.57
C LEU A 34 -0.13 17.39 10.94
N ASN A 35 -0.93 17.72 9.93
CA ASN A 35 -2.28 18.26 10.11
C ASN A 35 -3.35 17.15 10.09
N THR A 36 -4.60 17.48 10.41
CA THR A 36 -5.71 16.51 10.43
C THR A 36 -5.92 15.80 9.09
N GLN A 37 -5.67 16.48 7.97
CA GLN A 37 -5.79 15.88 6.64
C GLN A 37 -4.66 14.88 6.38
N ASP A 38 -3.42 15.20 6.76
CA ASP A 38 -2.29 14.28 6.67
C ASP A 38 -2.54 13.04 7.55
N SER A 39 -3.13 13.20 8.74
CA SER A 39 -3.49 12.08 9.63
C SER A 39 -4.56 11.18 9.01
N HIS A 40 -5.58 11.76 8.39
CA HIS A 40 -6.60 11.01 7.67
C HIS A 40 -6.02 10.27 6.45
N GLN A 41 -5.13 10.93 5.70
CA GLN A 41 -4.45 10.33 4.56
C GLN A 41 -3.57 9.14 5.00
N LYS A 42 -2.86 9.28 6.11
CA LYS A 42 -2.05 8.20 6.71
C LYS A 42 -2.90 6.96 6.99
N TYR A 43 -4.05 7.14 7.64
CA TYR A 43 -4.99 6.05 7.91
C TYR A 43 -5.50 5.37 6.63
N ILE A 44 -5.82 6.14 5.59
CA ILE A 44 -6.27 5.60 4.29
C ILE A 44 -5.16 4.75 3.65
N ILE A 45 -3.92 5.26 3.62
CA ILE A 45 -2.76 4.58 3.04
C ILE A 45 -2.47 3.27 3.78
N GLU A 46 -2.48 3.29 5.12
CA GLU A 46 -2.26 2.10 5.95
C GLU A 46 -3.30 1.01 5.66
N ARG A 47 -4.57 1.42 5.54
CA ARG A 47 -5.64 0.49 5.17
C ARG A 47 -5.45 -0.09 3.78
N GLU A 48 -5.16 0.75 2.78
CA GLU A 48 -4.94 0.30 1.39
C GLU A 48 -3.74 -0.66 1.30
N LEU A 49 -2.66 -0.39 2.04
CA LEU A 49 -1.50 -1.27 2.14
C LEU A 49 -1.87 -2.66 2.65
N VAL A 50 -2.63 -2.75 3.74
CA VAL A 50 -3.07 -4.03 4.30
C VAL A 50 -3.92 -4.80 3.29
N GLU A 51 -4.85 -4.14 2.61
CA GLU A 51 -5.72 -4.76 1.59
C GLU A 51 -4.89 -5.28 0.38
N ILE A 52 -3.88 -4.54 -0.06
CA ILE A 52 -2.99 -4.98 -1.15
C ILE A 52 -2.12 -6.16 -0.72
N MET A 53 -1.56 -6.11 0.49
CA MET A 53 -0.75 -7.21 1.02
C MET A 53 -1.57 -8.51 1.17
N ASP A 54 -2.83 -8.39 1.58
CA ASP A 54 -3.74 -9.53 1.66
C ASP A 54 -4.02 -10.11 0.25
N ARG A 55 -4.35 -9.26 -0.73
CA ARG A 55 -4.55 -9.70 -2.13
C ARG A 55 -3.31 -10.37 -2.72
N LEU A 56 -2.12 -9.79 -2.52
CA LEU A 56 -0.86 -10.40 -2.96
C LEU A 56 -0.64 -11.78 -2.32
N THR A 57 -0.99 -11.92 -1.04
CA THR A 57 -0.90 -13.20 -0.32
C THR A 57 -1.88 -14.23 -0.89
N GLN A 58 -3.12 -13.82 -1.19
CA GLN A 58 -4.12 -14.66 -1.84
C GLN A 58 -3.64 -15.12 -3.23
N TYR A 59 -3.13 -14.21 -4.06
CA TYR A 59 -2.58 -14.58 -5.37
C TYR A 59 -1.41 -15.54 -5.25
N LYS A 60 -0.49 -15.31 -4.31
CA LYS A 60 0.64 -16.21 -4.05
C LYS A 60 0.17 -17.61 -3.62
N PHE A 61 -0.91 -17.70 -2.86
CA PHE A 61 -1.50 -18.98 -2.48
C PHE A 61 -2.15 -19.68 -3.68
N LEU A 62 -2.99 -18.96 -4.44
CA LEU A 62 -3.67 -19.49 -5.62
C LEU A 62 -2.71 -19.96 -6.70
N MET A 63 -1.59 -19.26 -6.92
CA MET A 63 -0.58 -19.63 -7.91
C MET A 63 0.35 -20.80 -7.50
N LYS A 64 0.30 -21.22 -6.23
CA LYS A 64 1.02 -22.41 -5.75
C LYS A 64 0.23 -23.72 -5.95
N THR A 65 -1.02 -23.63 -6.40
CA THR A 65 -1.93 -24.77 -6.62
C THR A 65 -2.05 -25.01 -8.12
#